data_AF-A0A8S9NYQ5-F1
#
_entry.id   AF-A0A8S9NYQ5-F1
#
_cell.length_a   1.000
_cell.length_b   1.000
_cell.length_c   1.000
_cell.angle_alpha   90.00
_cell.angle_beta   90.00
_cell.angle_gamma   90.00
#
_symmetry.space_group_name_H-M   'P 1'
#
loop_
_entity.id
_entity.type
_entity.pdbx_description
1 polymer ?
#
loop_
_entity_poly.entity_id
_entity_poly.type
_entity_poly.pdbx_seq_one_letter_code
_entity_poly.pdbx_strand_id
1 'polypeptide(L)'
;MSSLLLSRLSRLCLRKPPALGVRHLVGARFLSETPLCHIYGAEHCGENWLEGDIGRLMITDFSGPSCWTRVLEKTVPMDMMAETGTMGASHGWVLTSKYGPYLSDDLNPGVSESDFSGIVLPDFETLPHCQTELVTNVAMSSSSPDDEDCILAVKFVGPQLSLCRPAEKNKKWVNIRIEDPAFFNSRVMYTKRDKKFAMPAYGGTHIGYWDLGENLEKPKLCRKGLYTPQLLQSEWEELDLCCTVEELVESRSTQEMFMIKRFRKRNNNKGGRMEEHQIWVFKQGLNRCNPLQWCYTNDIGDLCIFLSKSEPFCLKASSHQKCQNSIYFIDKSERGIFTLGGKCKTSNFSNFTAPYFIPPQSYLNANRSSNPSNSP
;
A
#
# COMPACT_ATOMS: atom_id res chain seq x y z
N MET A 1 -58.77 7.89 45.31
CA MET A 1 -58.24 8.87 46.29
C MET A 1 -57.09 8.20 47.02
N SER A 2 -55.90 8.81 46.94
CA SER A 2 -54.76 8.81 47.89
C SER A 2 -54.87 7.79 49.04
N SER A 3 -53.88 6.99 49.40
CA SER A 3 -52.44 7.18 49.56
C SER A 3 -52.03 5.99 50.44
N LEU A 4 -50.84 5.41 50.25
CA LEU A 4 -49.98 4.98 51.38
C LEU A 4 -48.63 4.51 50.81
N LEU A 5 -47.64 5.33 51.11
CA LEU A 5 -46.22 5.15 50.89
C LEU A 5 -45.63 4.12 51.88
N LEU A 6 -44.56 3.46 51.42
CA LEU A 6 -43.41 2.95 52.17
C LEU A 6 -43.64 1.78 53.14
N SER A 7 -43.23 0.57 52.72
CA SER A 7 -42.20 -0.19 53.43
C SER A 7 -41.79 -1.45 52.65
N ARG A 8 -40.52 -1.85 52.83
CA ARG A 8 -39.92 -3.16 52.48
C ARG A 8 -39.31 -3.33 51.07
N LEU A 9 -38.10 -2.82 50.91
CA LEU A 9 -37.08 -3.45 50.08
C LEU A 9 -35.85 -3.74 50.94
N SER A 10 -35.82 -4.93 51.53
CA SER A 10 -34.59 -5.54 52.02
C SER A 10 -34.60 -7.02 51.62
N ARG A 11 -33.43 -7.50 51.16
CA ARG A 11 -33.06 -8.86 50.73
C ARG A 11 -33.20 -9.16 49.24
N LEU A 12 -32.19 -8.78 48.48
CA LEU A 12 -31.66 -9.63 47.41
C LEU A 12 -30.14 -9.75 47.58
N CYS A 13 -29.69 -11.01 47.61
CA CYS A 13 -28.34 -11.42 47.98
C CYS A 13 -27.29 -10.97 46.95
N LEU A 14 -26.14 -10.49 47.45
CA LEU A 14 -24.92 -10.33 46.66
C LEU A 14 -24.44 -11.70 46.14
N ARG A 15 -24.62 -11.95 44.83
CA ARG A 15 -23.79 -12.94 44.11
C ARG A 15 -22.58 -12.20 43.53
N LYS A 16 -21.38 -12.58 43.97
CA LYS A 16 -20.11 -12.13 43.39
C LYS A 16 -20.07 -12.55 41.90
N PRO A 17 -19.71 -11.67 40.97
CA PRO A 17 -19.38 -12.09 39.61
C PRO A 17 -18.03 -12.82 39.59
N PRO A 18 -17.82 -13.77 38.66
CA PRO A 18 -16.55 -14.46 38.51
C PRO A 18 -15.48 -13.46 38.05
N ALA A 19 -14.27 -13.61 38.58
CA ALA A 19 -13.11 -12.82 38.18
C ALA A 19 -12.76 -13.12 36.72
N LEU A 20 -13.22 -12.27 35.81
CA LEU A 20 -12.73 -12.20 34.44
C LEU A 20 -11.29 -11.66 34.51
N GLY A 21 -10.33 -12.54 34.19
CA GLY A 21 -8.94 -12.16 34.05
C GLY A 21 -8.82 -10.98 33.09
N VAL A 22 -8.11 -9.94 33.54
CA VAL A 22 -7.78 -8.76 32.76
C VAL A 22 -6.91 -9.21 31.58
N ARG A 23 -7.55 -9.47 30.43
CA ARG A 23 -6.86 -9.40 29.15
C ARG A 23 -6.56 -7.92 28.94
N HIS A 24 -5.28 -7.57 28.85
CA HIS A 24 -4.85 -6.25 28.39
C HIS A 24 -5.52 -5.97 27.04
N LEU A 25 -6.56 -5.13 27.04
CA LEU A 25 -7.08 -4.48 25.85
C LEU A 25 -6.03 -3.44 25.45
N VAL A 26 -5.08 -3.83 24.61
CA VAL A 26 -4.31 -2.88 23.81
C VAL A 26 -5.32 -2.09 22.99
N GLY A 27 -5.23 -0.76 23.04
CA GLY A 27 -6.30 0.17 22.70
C GLY A 27 -6.99 -0.11 21.36
N ALA A 28 -8.31 -0.22 21.38
CA ALA A 28 -9.11 -0.22 20.16
C ALA A 28 -8.96 1.15 19.48
N ARG A 29 -8.18 1.23 18.40
CA ARG A 29 -8.12 2.42 17.53
C ARG A 29 -9.47 2.59 16.84
N PHE A 30 -10.16 3.69 17.08
CA PHE A 30 -11.41 4.02 16.38
C PHE A 30 -11.07 4.59 14.99
N LEU A 31 -11.31 3.81 13.95
CA LEU A 31 -11.20 4.28 12.56
C LEU A 31 -12.51 4.98 12.18
N SER A 32 -12.43 6.25 11.81
CA SER A 32 -13.49 6.88 11.02
C SER A 32 -13.43 6.35 9.58
N GLU A 33 -14.44 6.64 8.76
CA GLU A 33 -14.40 6.27 7.34
C GLU A 33 -13.26 7.02 6.62
N THR A 34 -12.12 6.35 6.37
CA THR A 34 -11.07 6.87 5.49
C THR A 34 -11.64 7.05 4.07
N PRO A 35 -11.66 8.28 3.51
CA PRO A 35 -12.07 8.51 2.14
C PRO A 35 -11.02 7.99 1.15
N LEU A 36 -11.43 7.78 -0.10
CA LEU A 36 -10.46 7.67 -1.19
C LEU A 36 -9.82 9.05 -1.41
N CYS A 37 -8.53 9.18 -1.17
CA CYS A 37 -7.82 10.45 -1.31
C CYS A 37 -6.37 10.26 -1.74
N HIS A 38 -5.69 11.36 -2.07
CA HIS A 38 -4.22 11.38 -1.97
C HIS A 38 -3.76 12.47 -1.02
N ILE A 39 -2.56 12.26 -0.48
CA ILE A 39 -1.89 13.23 0.36
C ILE A 39 -1.29 14.31 -0.54
N TYR A 40 -1.72 15.55 -0.32
CA TYR A 40 -1.22 16.70 -1.07
C TYR A 40 0.07 17.24 -0.43
N GLY A 41 0.13 17.23 0.90
CA GLY A 41 1.25 17.71 1.71
C GLY A 41 0.81 18.00 3.14
N ALA A 42 1.51 18.91 3.82
CA ALA A 42 1.08 19.44 5.12
C ALA A 42 1.32 20.96 5.20
N GLU A 43 0.44 21.64 5.92
CA GLU A 43 0.55 23.06 6.24
C GLU A 43 1.17 23.21 7.62
N HIS A 44 2.39 23.74 7.70
CA HIS A 44 3.11 23.95 8.96
C HIS A 44 2.24 24.69 9.98
N CYS A 45 2.09 24.14 11.19
CA CYS A 45 1.21 24.69 12.22
C CYS A 45 1.87 24.84 13.60
N GLY A 46 3.10 24.36 13.79
CA GLY A 46 3.85 24.55 15.04
C GLY A 46 4.98 23.53 15.22
N GLU A 47 5.43 23.39 16.46
CA GLU A 47 6.48 22.44 16.86
C GLU A 47 5.98 21.56 18.00
N ASN A 48 6.42 20.30 18.01
CA ASN A 48 6.20 19.32 19.07
C ASN A 48 7.55 18.88 19.65
N TRP A 49 7.64 18.77 20.97
CA TRP A 49 8.86 18.37 21.68
C TRP A 49 9.41 16.99 21.28
N LEU A 50 8.56 16.07 20.79
CA LEU A 50 8.95 14.73 20.36
C LEU A 50 9.38 14.68 18.89
N GLU A 51 8.58 15.27 18.00
CA GLU A 51 8.72 15.11 16.54
C GLU A 51 9.40 16.30 15.83
N GLY A 52 9.54 17.44 16.51
CA GLY A 52 9.99 18.70 15.92
C GLY A 52 8.84 19.41 15.20
N ASP A 53 9.12 19.99 14.03
CA ASP A 53 8.13 20.71 13.23
C ASP A 53 6.93 19.82 12.87
N ILE A 54 5.72 20.31 13.13
CA ILE A 54 4.46 19.64 12.81
C ILE A 54 3.61 20.50 11.86
N GLY A 55 2.82 19.82 11.03
CA GLY A 55 1.90 20.45 10.10
C GLY A 55 0.56 19.74 10.06
N ARG A 56 -0.47 20.49 9.67
CA ARG A 56 -1.81 19.96 9.41
C ARG A 56 -1.85 19.26 8.06
N LEU A 57 -2.35 18.02 8.05
CA LEU A 57 -2.38 17.19 6.85
C LEU A 57 -3.30 17.78 5.78
N MET A 58 -2.79 17.91 4.56
CA MET A 58 -3.56 18.36 3.40
C MET A 58 -3.87 17.15 2.51
N ILE A 59 -5.16 16.93 2.22
CA ILE A 59 -5.59 15.86 1.34
C ILE A 59 -6.40 16.42 0.17
N THR A 60 -6.31 15.78 -0.98
CA THR A 60 -7.31 15.95 -2.04
C THR A 60 -8.28 14.78 -1.99
N ASP A 61 -9.56 15.08 -1.81
CA ASP A 61 -10.63 14.08 -1.76
C ASP A 61 -11.01 13.60 -3.17
N PHE A 62 -11.17 12.29 -3.36
CA PHE A 62 -11.57 11.63 -4.60
C PHE A 62 -12.90 10.88 -4.45
N SER A 63 -13.62 11.04 -3.35
CA SER A 63 -14.89 10.34 -3.09
C SER A 63 -16.00 10.79 -4.05
N GLY A 64 -15.91 12.01 -4.60
CA GLY A 64 -16.85 12.58 -5.56
C GLY A 64 -16.33 12.62 -7.01
N PRO A 65 -17.12 13.25 -7.92
CA PRO A 65 -16.72 13.47 -9.31
C PRO A 65 -15.75 14.64 -9.46
N SER A 66 -15.81 15.62 -8.55
CA SER A 66 -14.84 16.70 -8.41
C SER A 66 -13.83 16.36 -7.31
N CYS A 67 -12.61 16.84 -7.47
CA CYS A 67 -11.57 16.72 -6.45
C CYS A 67 -11.23 18.10 -5.91
N TRP A 68 -11.24 18.27 -4.59
CA TRP A 68 -10.81 19.50 -3.92
C TRP A 68 -9.79 19.17 -2.84
N THR A 69 -8.84 20.07 -2.64
CA THR A 69 -7.87 19.98 -1.56
C THR A 69 -8.47 20.63 -0.32
N ARG A 70 -8.32 19.97 0.83
CA ARG A 70 -8.68 20.52 2.15
C ARG A 70 -7.58 20.24 3.16
N VAL A 71 -7.49 21.12 4.15
CA VAL A 71 -6.64 20.95 5.33
C VAL A 71 -7.45 20.21 6.39
N LEU A 72 -6.87 19.20 7.02
CA LEU A 72 -7.45 18.46 8.15
C LEU A 72 -6.87 19.01 9.46
N GLU A 73 -7.59 18.84 10.57
CA GLU A 73 -7.03 19.16 11.90
C GLU A 73 -5.91 18.19 12.31
N LYS A 74 -5.93 16.96 11.75
CA LYS A 74 -4.90 15.95 11.96
C LYS A 74 -3.51 16.52 11.68
N THR A 75 -2.65 16.46 12.70
CA THR A 75 -1.25 16.87 12.60
C THR A 75 -0.34 15.70 12.23
N VAL A 76 0.74 16.01 11.52
CA VAL A 76 1.78 15.07 11.09
C VAL A 76 3.16 15.72 11.22
N PRO A 77 4.23 14.95 11.47
CA PRO A 77 5.59 15.47 11.44
C PRO A 77 5.94 15.99 10.05
N MET A 78 6.53 17.19 9.97
CA MET A 78 6.87 17.84 8.70
C MET A 78 8.00 17.13 7.96
N ASP A 79 8.85 16.42 8.67
CA ASP A 79 9.91 15.59 8.08
C ASP A 79 9.37 14.48 7.16
N MET A 80 8.15 13.97 7.40
CA MET A 80 7.50 12.99 6.52
C MET A 80 7.25 13.55 5.12
N MET A 81 7.16 14.88 5.00
CA MET A 81 7.02 15.59 3.73
C MET A 81 8.37 15.80 3.02
N ALA A 82 9.49 15.52 3.69
CA ALA A 82 10.80 15.54 3.06
C ALA A 82 10.98 14.34 2.11
N GLU A 83 11.89 14.47 1.15
CA GLU A 83 12.15 13.46 0.13
C GLU A 83 12.50 12.07 0.72
N THR A 84 13.21 12.08 1.85
CA THR A 84 13.65 10.89 2.59
C THR A 84 12.81 10.60 3.84
N GLY A 85 11.77 11.40 4.09
CA GLY A 85 10.92 11.27 5.28
C GLY A 85 10.14 9.97 5.36
N THR A 86 9.89 9.35 4.21
CA THR A 86 9.12 8.12 4.08
C THR A 86 9.82 7.13 3.16
N MET A 87 9.92 5.87 3.57
CA MET A 87 10.55 4.78 2.81
C MET A 87 9.56 4.06 1.90
N GLY A 88 8.29 3.95 2.32
CA GLY A 88 7.24 3.31 1.56
C GLY A 88 5.93 3.24 2.36
N ALA A 89 4.85 2.81 1.72
CA ALA A 89 3.55 2.72 2.37
C ALA A 89 2.74 1.52 1.85
N SER A 90 1.94 0.91 2.73
CA SER A 90 1.04 -0.21 2.43
C SER A 90 -0.19 -0.14 3.35
N HIS A 91 -1.38 -0.34 2.78
CA HIS A 91 -2.67 -0.31 3.49
C HIS A 91 -2.90 0.90 4.43
N GLY A 92 -2.40 2.07 4.08
CA GLY A 92 -2.52 3.30 4.89
C GLY A 92 -1.47 3.46 5.99
N TRP A 93 -0.58 2.48 6.15
CA TRP A 93 0.60 2.57 7.01
C TRP A 93 1.83 2.99 6.19
N VAL A 94 2.72 3.73 6.83
CA VAL A 94 3.91 4.34 6.24
C VAL A 94 5.11 3.94 7.07
N LEU A 95 6.15 3.46 6.39
CA LEU A 95 7.44 3.17 7.00
C LEU A 95 8.32 4.42 6.91
N THR A 96 8.86 4.85 8.05
CA THR A 96 9.83 5.96 8.19
C THR A 96 11.09 5.47 8.89
N SER A 97 12.15 6.27 8.91
CA SER A 97 13.44 5.85 9.50
C SER A 97 14.24 6.97 10.19
N LYS A 98 13.59 8.06 10.61
CA LYS A 98 14.29 9.21 11.21
C LYS A 98 15.14 8.82 12.43
N TYR A 99 14.59 7.97 13.30
CA TYR A 99 15.24 7.48 14.51
C TYR A 99 15.36 5.95 14.52
N GLY A 100 15.44 5.35 13.33
CA GLY A 100 15.31 3.91 13.11
C GLY A 100 13.96 3.54 12.51
N PRO A 101 13.79 2.29 12.02
CA PRO A 101 12.61 1.89 11.26
C PRO A 101 11.33 1.95 12.12
N TYR A 102 10.36 2.71 11.64
CA TYR A 102 9.12 2.99 12.37
C TYR A 102 7.91 2.93 11.44
N LEU A 103 6.88 2.19 11.85
CA LEU A 103 5.64 2.05 11.08
C LEU A 103 4.53 2.90 11.72
N SER A 104 4.00 3.86 10.97
CA SER A 104 2.97 4.79 11.44
C SER A 104 1.80 4.89 10.47
N ASP A 105 0.62 5.23 10.97
CA ASP A 105 -0.58 5.55 10.18
C ASP A 105 -0.88 7.07 10.15
N ASP A 106 0.12 7.92 10.44
CA ASP A 106 -0.03 9.38 10.46
C ASP A 106 -0.50 9.98 9.13
N LEU A 107 -0.20 9.35 7.99
CA LEU A 107 -0.72 9.79 6.70
C LEU A 107 -2.14 9.28 6.39
N ASN A 108 -2.74 8.45 7.26
CA ASN A 108 -4.11 8.01 7.10
C ASN A 108 -5.08 9.04 7.72
N PRO A 109 -5.90 9.73 6.91
CA PRO A 109 -6.81 10.75 7.41
C PRO A 109 -7.96 10.20 8.26
N GLY A 110 -8.25 8.90 8.19
CA GLY A 110 -9.34 8.28 8.97
C GLY A 110 -8.97 7.90 10.41
N VAL A 111 -7.67 7.95 10.76
CA VAL A 111 -7.17 7.60 12.09
C VAL A 111 -7.22 8.84 12.98
N SER A 112 -7.92 8.73 14.12
CA SER A 112 -8.03 9.79 15.12
C SER A 112 -6.66 10.28 15.60
N GLU A 113 -6.59 11.53 16.04
CA GLU A 113 -5.42 12.09 16.72
C GLU A 113 -5.07 11.23 17.94
N SER A 114 -4.03 10.43 17.81
CA SER A 114 -3.41 9.73 18.93
C SER A 114 -1.92 9.99 18.81
N ASP A 115 -1.32 10.45 19.91
CA ASP A 115 0.09 10.80 20.15
C ASP A 115 1.12 10.05 19.29
N PHE A 116 1.19 10.35 17.98
CA PHE A 116 2.03 9.71 16.97
C PHE A 116 2.22 8.21 17.21
N SER A 117 1.12 7.46 17.39
CA SER A 117 1.21 6.08 17.88
C SER A 117 1.48 5.08 16.74
N GLY A 118 2.67 4.48 16.76
CA GLY A 118 3.12 3.54 15.75
C GLY A 118 3.94 2.40 16.34
N ILE A 119 4.53 1.61 15.45
CA ILE A 119 5.24 0.38 15.79
C ILE A 119 6.73 0.58 15.51
N VAL A 120 7.52 0.59 16.57
CA VAL A 120 8.98 0.56 16.48
C VAL A 120 9.42 -0.81 16.02
N LEU A 121 10.24 -0.84 14.96
CA LEU A 121 10.84 -2.03 14.39
C LEU A 121 12.35 -2.06 14.73
N PRO A 122 13.01 -3.23 14.68
CA PRO A 122 14.45 -3.31 14.85
C PRO A 122 15.19 -2.56 13.72
N ASP A 123 16.44 -2.19 13.95
CA ASP A 123 17.30 -1.68 12.88
C ASP A 123 17.52 -2.72 11.79
N PHE A 124 17.67 -2.25 10.55
CA PHE A 124 17.95 -3.14 9.42
C PHE A 124 19.33 -3.77 9.55
N GLU A 125 19.41 -5.06 9.26
CA GLU A 125 20.68 -5.78 9.13
C GLU A 125 21.04 -5.93 7.66
N THR A 126 22.17 -5.36 7.26
CA THR A 126 22.66 -5.42 5.88
C THR A 126 23.41 -6.73 5.64
N LEU A 127 22.91 -7.53 4.69
CA LEU A 127 23.61 -8.74 4.27
C LEU A 127 24.90 -8.39 3.49
N PRO A 128 25.90 -9.30 3.43
CA PRO A 128 27.11 -9.07 2.63
C PRO A 128 26.80 -8.74 1.17
N HIS A 129 27.40 -7.66 0.66
CA HIS A 129 27.18 -7.12 -0.69
C HIS A 129 25.74 -6.61 -0.98
N CYS A 130 24.99 -6.27 0.06
CA CYS A 130 23.68 -5.60 -0.02
C CYS A 130 23.74 -4.17 0.53
N GLN A 131 22.61 -3.47 0.51
CA GLN A 131 22.41 -2.15 1.14
C GLN A 131 20.96 -2.04 1.65
N THR A 132 20.73 -1.23 2.69
CA THR A 132 19.41 -1.02 3.31
C THR A 132 18.99 0.45 3.39
N GLU A 133 19.68 1.35 2.69
CA GLU A 133 19.42 2.79 2.69
C GLU A 133 18.35 3.18 1.66
N LEU A 134 18.38 2.56 0.48
CA LEU A 134 17.46 2.82 -0.62
C LEU A 134 16.38 1.73 -0.68
N VAL A 135 15.16 2.08 -0.30
CA VAL A 135 13.96 1.22 -0.37
C VAL A 135 13.25 1.42 -1.70
N THR A 136 12.88 0.33 -2.40
CA THR A 136 12.04 0.41 -3.59
C THR A 136 10.57 0.55 -3.23
N ASN A 137 10.08 -0.27 -2.30
CA ASN A 137 8.78 -0.12 -1.66
C ASN A 137 8.64 -1.03 -0.42
N VAL A 138 7.46 -0.92 0.20
CA VAL A 138 6.99 -1.74 1.30
C VAL A 138 5.68 -2.43 0.90
N ALA A 139 5.45 -3.66 1.38
CA ALA A 139 4.17 -4.35 1.26
C ALA A 139 3.85 -5.12 2.55
N MET A 140 2.57 -5.18 2.93
CA MET A 140 2.12 -5.96 4.08
C MET A 140 1.13 -7.03 3.67
N SER A 141 1.18 -8.18 4.34
CA SER A 141 0.26 -9.29 4.09
C SER A 141 -1.17 -9.04 4.59
N SER A 142 -1.32 -8.21 5.63
CA SER A 142 -2.60 -7.75 6.16
C SER A 142 -2.69 -6.22 6.15
N SER A 143 -3.91 -5.69 6.24
CA SER A 143 -4.16 -4.25 6.40
C SER A 143 -3.87 -3.73 7.81
N SER A 144 -3.70 -4.61 8.80
CA SER A 144 -3.29 -4.24 10.16
C SER A 144 -1.94 -4.84 10.52
N PRO A 145 -0.94 -4.05 10.95
CA PRO A 145 0.33 -4.58 11.44
C PRO A 145 0.21 -5.23 12.83
N ASP A 146 -0.87 -4.95 13.56
CA ASP A 146 -1.20 -5.58 14.85
C ASP A 146 -1.72 -7.02 14.71
N ASP A 147 -2.06 -7.48 13.50
CA ASP A 147 -2.49 -8.87 13.29
C ASP A 147 -1.30 -9.81 13.49
N GLU A 148 -1.47 -10.90 14.24
CA GLU A 148 -0.38 -11.82 14.62
C GLU A 148 0.33 -12.47 13.40
N ASP A 149 -0.40 -12.67 12.31
CA ASP A 149 0.09 -13.23 11.06
C ASP A 149 0.51 -12.16 10.03
N CYS A 150 0.45 -10.87 10.37
CA CYS A 150 0.90 -9.81 9.50
C CYS A 150 2.41 -9.85 9.31
N ILE A 151 2.82 -9.83 8.05
CA ILE A 151 4.21 -9.80 7.63
C ILE A 151 4.42 -8.51 6.85
N LEU A 152 5.36 -7.72 7.33
CA LEU A 152 5.89 -6.54 6.67
C LEU A 152 7.07 -6.96 5.81
N ALA A 153 7.01 -6.66 4.52
CA ALA A 153 8.10 -6.83 3.57
C ALA A 153 8.67 -5.47 3.18
N VAL A 154 9.99 -5.31 3.31
CA VAL A 154 10.75 -4.14 2.87
C VAL A 154 11.70 -4.58 1.78
N LYS A 155 11.50 -4.06 0.56
CA LYS A 155 12.36 -4.34 -0.58
C LYS A 155 13.34 -3.18 -0.79
N PHE A 156 14.63 -3.50 -0.84
CA PHE A 156 15.69 -2.52 -1.10
C PHE A 156 16.12 -2.53 -2.56
N VAL A 157 16.73 -1.46 -3.03
CA VAL A 157 17.46 -1.47 -4.30
C VAL A 157 18.60 -2.49 -4.19
N GLY A 158 18.64 -3.46 -5.10
CA GLY A 158 19.63 -4.55 -5.07
C GLY A 158 19.09 -5.88 -4.52
N PRO A 159 19.97 -6.78 -4.08
CA PRO A 159 19.63 -8.17 -3.78
C PRO A 159 18.97 -8.42 -2.42
N GLN A 160 18.46 -7.42 -1.70
CA GLN A 160 17.91 -7.65 -0.35
C GLN A 160 16.40 -7.42 -0.26
N LEU A 161 15.72 -8.39 0.35
CA LEU A 161 14.36 -8.31 0.85
C LEU A 161 14.38 -8.65 2.35
N SER A 162 13.79 -7.80 3.18
CA SER A 162 13.71 -8.02 4.63
C SER A 162 12.26 -8.17 5.07
N LEU A 163 11.99 -9.18 5.89
CA LEU A 163 10.67 -9.50 6.40
C LEU A 163 10.62 -9.37 7.92
N CYS A 164 9.52 -8.85 8.46
CA CYS A 164 9.31 -8.74 9.90
C CYS A 164 7.84 -8.98 10.23
N ARG A 165 7.55 -9.51 11.43
CA ARG A 165 6.21 -9.56 11.99
C ARG A 165 6.02 -8.39 12.97
N PRO A 166 5.25 -7.34 12.61
CA PRO A 166 5.16 -6.15 13.44
C PRO A 166 4.45 -6.38 14.79
N ALA A 167 3.55 -7.35 14.89
CA ALA A 167 2.87 -7.68 16.15
C ALA A 167 3.73 -8.50 17.14
N GLU A 168 4.85 -9.08 16.67
CA GLU A 168 5.67 -9.97 17.50
C GLU A 168 6.41 -9.17 18.60
N LYS A 169 6.52 -9.73 19.81
CA LYS A 169 7.19 -9.04 20.93
C LYS A 169 8.69 -8.85 20.67
N ASN A 170 9.36 -9.92 20.25
CA ASN A 170 10.79 -9.93 19.94
C ASN A 170 10.98 -9.84 18.42
N LYS A 171 10.52 -8.74 17.83
CA LYS A 171 10.60 -8.47 16.40
C LYS A 171 12.03 -8.70 15.90
N LYS A 172 12.16 -9.43 14.80
CA LYS A 172 13.44 -9.65 14.12
C LYS A 172 13.24 -9.57 12.62
N TRP A 173 14.26 -9.09 11.93
CA TRP A 173 14.31 -9.16 10.49
C TRP A 173 14.74 -10.55 10.05
N VAL A 174 13.98 -11.10 9.11
CA VAL A 174 14.41 -12.23 8.29
C VAL A 174 14.87 -11.66 6.96
N ASN A 175 16.19 -11.66 6.75
CA ASN A 175 16.82 -11.08 5.57
C ASN A 175 17.03 -12.15 4.50
N ILE A 176 16.59 -11.84 3.29
CA ILE A 176 16.63 -12.74 2.14
C ILE A 176 17.53 -12.11 1.08
N ARG A 177 18.56 -12.85 0.68
CA ARG A 177 19.36 -12.50 -0.49
C ARG A 177 18.69 -13.03 -1.75
N ILE A 178 18.26 -12.13 -2.62
CA ILE A 178 17.73 -12.42 -3.93
C ILE A 178 18.90 -12.71 -4.87
N GLU A 179 18.88 -13.90 -5.46
CA GLU A 179 19.96 -14.36 -6.36
C GLU A 179 19.82 -13.82 -7.77
N ASP A 180 18.58 -13.73 -8.28
CA ASP A 180 18.29 -13.32 -9.65
C ASP A 180 18.34 -11.77 -9.78
N PRO A 181 19.32 -11.21 -10.52
CA PRO A 181 19.50 -9.77 -10.65
C PRO A 181 18.30 -9.05 -11.27
N ALA A 182 17.44 -9.78 -12.00
CA ALA A 182 16.25 -9.20 -12.61
C ALA A 182 15.29 -8.61 -11.56
N PHE A 183 15.39 -9.00 -10.28
CA PHE A 183 14.54 -8.46 -9.21
C PHE A 183 15.16 -7.32 -8.39
N PHE A 184 16.36 -6.85 -8.74
CA PHE A 184 17.08 -5.88 -7.89
C PHE A 184 16.36 -4.54 -7.76
N ASN A 185 15.68 -4.10 -8.83
CA ASN A 185 14.92 -2.84 -8.84
C ASN A 185 13.40 -3.05 -8.74
N SER A 186 12.95 -4.27 -8.52
CA SER A 186 11.52 -4.62 -8.50
C SER A 186 10.82 -4.11 -7.25
N ARG A 187 9.52 -3.89 -7.38
CA ARG A 187 8.62 -3.65 -6.25
C ARG A 187 7.97 -4.96 -5.80
N VAL A 188 7.85 -5.14 -4.49
CA VAL A 188 7.19 -6.28 -3.86
C VAL A 188 5.73 -6.00 -3.61
N MET A 189 4.86 -6.97 -3.82
CA MET A 189 3.46 -6.93 -3.36
C MET A 189 3.13 -8.22 -2.61
N TYR A 190 2.10 -8.20 -1.78
CA TYR A 190 1.51 -9.43 -1.26
C TYR A 190 0.28 -9.81 -2.09
N THR A 191 0.27 -11.01 -2.64
CA THR A 191 -0.94 -11.55 -3.29
C THR A 191 -1.74 -12.38 -2.28
N LYS A 192 -2.99 -11.99 -2.11
CA LYS A 192 -3.93 -12.65 -1.19
C LYS A 192 -4.40 -13.99 -1.77
N ARG A 193 -4.66 -14.03 -3.08
CA ARG A 193 -5.04 -15.24 -3.80
C ARG A 193 -4.01 -16.36 -3.60
N ASP A 194 -2.72 -16.07 -3.77
CA ASP A 194 -1.68 -17.08 -3.71
C ASP A 194 -1.01 -17.18 -2.32
N LYS A 195 -1.34 -16.27 -1.40
CA LYS A 195 -0.77 -16.10 -0.04
C LYS A 195 0.75 -15.98 -0.05
N LYS A 196 1.28 -15.19 -0.98
CA LYS A 196 2.72 -15.08 -1.26
C LYS A 196 3.12 -13.65 -1.54
N PHE A 197 4.39 -13.34 -1.30
CA PHE A 197 4.96 -12.11 -1.84
C PHE A 197 5.37 -12.33 -3.29
N ALA A 198 5.08 -11.37 -4.16
CA ALA A 198 5.37 -11.43 -5.58
C ALA A 198 6.16 -10.20 -6.02
N MET A 199 7.10 -10.40 -6.95
CA MET A 199 7.84 -9.32 -7.60
C MET A 199 7.88 -9.54 -9.13
N PRO A 200 7.66 -8.50 -9.95
CA PRO A 200 7.89 -8.58 -11.38
C PRO A 200 9.39 -8.43 -11.66
N ALA A 201 9.96 -9.30 -12.47
CA ALA A 201 11.33 -9.17 -12.94
C ALA A 201 11.47 -7.97 -13.88
N TYR A 202 12.66 -7.40 -13.98
CA TYR A 202 12.99 -6.31 -14.89
C TYR A 202 12.54 -6.63 -16.32
N GLY A 203 11.98 -5.61 -16.98
CA GLY A 203 11.35 -5.73 -18.30
C GLY A 203 10.04 -6.50 -18.27
N GLY A 204 9.52 -6.87 -17.09
CA GLY A 204 8.37 -7.75 -16.88
C GLY A 204 8.46 -9.01 -17.73
N THR A 205 9.55 -9.77 -17.56
CA THR A 205 9.86 -11.02 -18.28
C THR A 205 9.42 -12.27 -17.54
N HIS A 206 9.36 -12.19 -16.20
CA HIS A 206 8.74 -13.18 -15.34
C HIS A 206 8.31 -12.57 -14.00
N ILE A 207 7.47 -13.26 -13.22
CA ILE A 207 7.21 -12.90 -11.81
C ILE A 207 7.87 -13.94 -10.92
N GLY A 208 8.55 -13.49 -9.87
CA GLY A 208 8.98 -14.35 -8.78
C GLY A 208 7.95 -14.35 -7.65
N TYR A 209 7.71 -15.52 -7.07
CA TYR A 209 6.86 -15.69 -5.89
C TYR A 209 7.70 -16.23 -4.74
N TRP A 210 7.68 -15.54 -3.61
CA TRP A 210 8.29 -15.96 -2.36
C TRP A 210 7.22 -16.56 -1.47
N ASP A 211 7.27 -17.88 -1.35
CA ASP A 211 6.49 -18.62 -0.36
C ASP A 211 7.26 -18.58 0.95
N LEU A 212 6.63 -18.01 1.96
CA LEU A 212 7.22 -17.85 3.27
C LEU A 212 7.00 -19.08 4.15
N GLY A 213 6.12 -20.00 3.76
CA GLY A 213 5.69 -21.13 4.58
C GLY A 213 5.12 -20.68 5.94
N GLU A 214 4.96 -21.62 6.87
CA GLU A 214 4.65 -21.31 8.28
C GLU A 214 5.89 -20.73 9.00
N ASN A 215 7.09 -21.14 8.56
CA ASN A 215 8.38 -20.70 9.09
C ASN A 215 9.14 -19.87 8.04
N LEU A 216 9.29 -18.57 8.33
CA LEU A 216 9.96 -17.56 7.50
C LEU A 216 11.42 -17.89 7.12
N GLU A 217 12.02 -18.92 7.72
CA GLU A 217 13.46 -19.18 7.69
C GLU A 217 14.02 -19.68 6.34
N LYS A 218 13.17 -20.18 5.43
CA LYS A 218 13.60 -20.66 4.10
C LYS A 218 12.64 -20.26 2.99
N PRO A 219 12.49 -18.95 2.72
CA PRO A 219 11.60 -18.49 1.67
C PRO A 219 12.21 -18.85 0.32
N LYS A 220 11.45 -19.58 -0.51
CA LYS A 220 11.92 -20.05 -1.82
C LYS A 220 11.20 -19.33 -2.93
N LEU A 221 11.95 -18.98 -3.97
CA LEU A 221 11.38 -18.64 -5.27
C LEU A 221 10.63 -19.87 -5.80
N CYS A 222 9.30 -19.81 -5.85
CA CYS A 222 8.48 -20.99 -6.13
C CYS A 222 8.02 -21.11 -7.58
N ARG A 223 7.94 -20.00 -8.34
CA ARG A 223 7.33 -20.01 -9.68
C ARG A 223 7.78 -18.82 -10.53
N LYS A 224 7.87 -19.02 -11.85
CA LYS A 224 8.08 -17.97 -12.87
C LYS A 224 6.88 -17.95 -13.83
N GLY A 225 6.13 -16.84 -13.89
CA GLY A 225 5.17 -16.58 -14.99
C GLY A 225 5.90 -16.09 -16.23
N LEU A 226 5.39 -16.28 -17.45
CA LEU A 226 6.05 -15.82 -18.68
C LEU A 226 5.18 -14.80 -19.42
N TYR A 227 5.83 -13.82 -20.04
CA TYR A 227 5.18 -12.74 -20.79
C TYR A 227 5.49 -12.86 -22.27
N THR A 228 4.48 -12.64 -23.10
CA THR A 228 4.68 -12.50 -24.55
C THR A 228 3.83 -11.36 -25.05
N PRO A 229 4.34 -10.13 -25.02
CA PRO A 229 3.63 -9.02 -25.65
C PRO A 229 3.72 -9.18 -27.18
N GLN A 230 2.58 -9.11 -27.87
CA GLN A 230 2.53 -8.94 -29.32
C GLN A 230 2.48 -7.43 -29.60
N LEU A 231 3.54 -6.89 -30.18
CA LEU A 231 3.70 -5.45 -30.39
C LEU A 231 4.34 -5.19 -31.73
N LEU A 232 4.02 -4.04 -32.32
CA LEU A 232 4.65 -3.59 -33.54
C LEU A 232 6.08 -3.12 -33.26
N GLN A 233 6.97 -3.32 -34.22
CA GLN A 233 8.38 -2.94 -34.08
C GLN A 233 8.57 -1.43 -33.78
N SER A 234 7.76 -0.57 -34.39
CA SER A 234 7.80 0.88 -34.14
C SER A 234 7.36 1.25 -32.72
N GLU A 235 6.42 0.51 -32.13
CA GLU A 235 6.01 0.72 -30.73
C GLU A 235 7.13 0.33 -29.76
N TRP A 236 7.91 -0.71 -30.09
CA TRP A 236 9.08 -1.09 -29.31
C TRP A 236 10.18 -0.03 -29.34
N GLU A 237 10.55 0.44 -30.53
CA GLU A 237 11.64 1.41 -30.72
C GLU A 237 11.38 2.73 -29.97
N GLU A 238 10.12 3.17 -29.90
CA GLU A 238 9.75 4.37 -29.16
C GLU A 238 9.88 4.18 -27.63
N LEU A 239 9.50 3.00 -27.14
CA LEU A 239 9.48 2.69 -25.71
C LEU A 239 10.85 2.29 -25.15
N ASP A 240 11.77 1.84 -26.00
CA ASP A 240 13.17 1.57 -25.62
C ASP A 240 13.89 2.82 -25.09
N LEU A 241 13.42 4.00 -25.49
CA LEU A 241 13.92 5.29 -25.00
C LEU A 241 13.34 5.71 -23.64
N CYS A 242 12.39 4.95 -23.08
CA CYS A 242 11.69 5.30 -21.85
C CYS A 242 12.29 4.60 -20.62
N CYS A 243 12.29 5.30 -19.49
CA CYS A 243 12.46 4.65 -18.20
C CYS A 243 11.22 3.81 -17.90
N THR A 244 11.40 2.52 -17.66
CA THR A 244 10.29 1.58 -17.44
C THR A 244 10.22 1.15 -15.98
N VAL A 245 9.00 1.08 -15.43
CA VAL A 245 8.74 0.54 -14.10
C VAL A 245 7.60 -0.46 -14.18
N GLU A 246 7.80 -1.65 -13.61
CA GLU A 246 6.80 -2.69 -13.49
C GLU A 246 6.21 -2.78 -12.09
N GLU A 247 4.88 -2.80 -12.03
CA GLU A 247 4.12 -2.91 -10.79
C GLU A 247 3.06 -4.00 -10.93
N LEU A 248 2.83 -4.75 -9.86
CA LEU A 248 1.76 -5.74 -9.81
C LEU A 248 0.62 -5.22 -8.95
N VAL A 249 -0.62 -5.57 -9.32
CA VAL A 249 -1.82 -5.22 -8.56
C VAL A 249 -2.82 -6.37 -8.57
N GLU A 250 -3.45 -6.60 -7.42
CA GLU A 250 -4.54 -7.57 -7.24
C GLU A 250 -5.86 -6.82 -7.07
N SER A 251 -6.86 -7.18 -7.90
CA SER A 251 -8.24 -6.75 -7.70
C SER A 251 -8.88 -7.58 -6.59
N ARG A 252 -9.23 -6.95 -5.47
CA ARG A 252 -9.90 -7.65 -4.35
C ARG A 252 -11.33 -8.11 -4.71
N SER A 253 -12.00 -7.40 -5.62
CA SER A 253 -13.38 -7.70 -6.01
C SER A 253 -13.46 -8.84 -7.03
N THR A 254 -12.50 -8.93 -7.95
CA THR A 254 -12.52 -9.92 -9.03
C THR A 254 -11.48 -11.03 -8.87
N GLN A 255 -10.53 -10.89 -7.92
CA GLN A 255 -9.35 -11.76 -7.74
C GLN A 255 -8.43 -11.83 -8.97
N GLU A 256 -8.61 -10.87 -9.90
CA GLU A 256 -7.78 -10.74 -11.08
C GLU A 256 -6.47 -10.04 -10.73
N MET A 257 -5.40 -10.50 -11.36
CA MET A 257 -4.07 -9.92 -11.22
C MET A 257 -3.71 -9.17 -12.49
N PHE A 258 -3.14 -7.98 -12.30
CA PHE A 258 -2.64 -7.16 -13.38
C PHE A 258 -1.16 -6.83 -13.16
N MET A 259 -0.38 -6.87 -14.23
CA MET A 259 0.94 -6.28 -14.31
C MET A 259 0.85 -5.00 -15.11
N ILE A 260 1.41 -3.94 -14.57
CA ILE A 260 1.40 -2.62 -15.17
C ILE A 260 2.83 -2.27 -15.53
N LYS A 261 3.06 -1.93 -16.80
CA LYS A 261 4.33 -1.39 -17.27
C LYS A 261 4.14 0.08 -17.57
N ARG A 262 4.85 0.91 -16.83
CA ARG A 262 4.83 2.38 -16.94
C ARG A 262 6.07 2.84 -17.68
N PHE A 263 5.87 3.60 -18.74
CA PHE A 263 6.94 4.13 -19.56
C PHE A 263 7.00 5.63 -19.36
N ARG A 264 8.13 6.12 -18.87
CA ARG A 264 8.34 7.53 -18.57
C ARG A 264 9.44 8.10 -19.45
N LYS A 265 9.20 9.27 -20.01
CA LYS A 265 10.12 9.93 -20.94
C LYS A 265 10.49 11.31 -20.44
N ARG A 266 11.73 11.70 -20.69
CA ARG A 266 12.20 13.05 -20.42
C ARG A 266 11.64 14.01 -21.45
N ASN A 267 10.93 15.05 -21.00
CA ASN A 267 10.45 16.12 -21.86
C ASN A 267 11.44 17.28 -21.88
N ASN A 268 12.36 17.27 -22.85
CA ASN A 268 13.39 18.30 -23.00
C ASN A 268 12.81 19.69 -23.29
N ASN A 269 11.61 19.78 -23.87
CA ASN A 269 10.95 21.04 -24.18
C ASN A 269 10.31 21.71 -22.95
N LYS A 270 10.20 20.99 -21.84
CA LYS A 270 9.60 21.46 -20.57
C LYS A 270 10.59 21.35 -19.41
N GLY A 271 11.83 21.78 -19.64
CA GLY A 271 12.88 21.81 -18.61
C GLY A 271 13.45 20.43 -18.28
N GLY A 272 13.27 19.44 -19.14
CA GLY A 272 13.80 18.10 -18.95
C GLY A 272 13.13 17.31 -17.82
N ARG A 273 11.87 17.62 -17.49
CA ARG A 273 11.08 16.87 -16.50
C ARG A 273 10.71 15.47 -17.01
N MET A 274 10.58 14.51 -16.10
CA MET A 274 10.11 13.16 -16.44
C MET A 274 8.59 13.11 -16.44
N GLU A 275 8.01 12.64 -17.54
CA GLU A 275 6.56 12.54 -17.72
C GLU A 275 6.15 11.10 -18.01
N GLU A 276 4.98 10.71 -17.51
CA GLU A 276 4.30 9.48 -17.91
C GLU A 276 3.99 9.56 -19.42
N HIS A 277 4.52 8.63 -20.20
CA HIS A 277 4.36 8.62 -21.65
C HIS A 277 3.31 7.59 -22.08
N GLN A 278 3.45 6.37 -21.58
CA GLN A 278 2.60 5.25 -21.93
C GLN A 278 2.41 4.32 -20.74
N ILE A 279 1.23 3.70 -20.62
CA ILE A 279 0.99 2.65 -19.63
C ILE A 279 0.39 1.43 -20.32
N TRP A 280 0.99 0.27 -20.08
CA TRP A 280 0.47 -1.01 -20.52
C TRP A 280 -0.01 -1.85 -19.36
N VAL A 281 -1.09 -2.58 -19.60
CA VAL A 281 -1.68 -3.50 -18.65
C VAL A 281 -1.65 -4.89 -19.23
N PHE A 282 -1.19 -5.83 -18.42
CA PHE A 282 -1.20 -7.25 -18.71
C PHE A 282 -2.07 -7.93 -17.67
N LYS A 283 -3.09 -8.64 -18.13
CA LYS A 283 -4.00 -9.40 -17.28
C LYS A 283 -3.55 -10.85 -17.23
N GLN A 284 -3.55 -11.44 -16.03
CA GLN A 284 -3.29 -12.87 -15.89
C GLN A 284 -4.47 -13.67 -16.47
N GLY A 285 -4.19 -14.56 -17.42
CA GLY A 285 -5.17 -15.44 -18.02
C GLY A 285 -5.61 -16.55 -17.07
N LEU A 286 -6.92 -16.79 -16.99
CA LEU A 286 -7.56 -17.88 -16.25
C LEU A 286 -7.59 -19.21 -17.04
N ASN A 287 -6.82 -19.33 -18.12
CA ASN A 287 -6.89 -20.49 -19.01
C ASN A 287 -6.39 -21.75 -18.28
N ARG A 288 -7.21 -22.82 -18.28
CA ARG A 288 -6.87 -24.10 -17.63
C ARG A 288 -5.59 -24.74 -18.17
N CYS A 289 -5.24 -24.47 -19.43
CA CYS A 289 -4.07 -25.05 -20.06
C CYS A 289 -2.76 -24.28 -19.76
N ASN A 290 -2.84 -22.98 -19.44
CA ASN A 290 -1.67 -22.19 -19.03
C ASN A 290 -2.07 -21.04 -18.09
N PRO A 291 -2.36 -21.34 -16.81
CA PRO A 291 -2.87 -20.36 -15.83
C PRO A 291 -1.86 -19.27 -15.44
N LEU A 292 -0.67 -19.29 -16.04
CA LEU A 292 0.42 -18.34 -15.85
C LEU A 292 0.67 -17.45 -17.05
N GLN A 293 -0.16 -17.54 -18.09
CA GLN A 293 -0.03 -16.67 -19.25
C GLN A 293 -0.55 -15.27 -18.91
N TRP A 294 0.27 -14.26 -19.17
CA TRP A 294 -0.11 -12.86 -19.03
C TRP A 294 -0.32 -12.25 -20.42
N CYS A 295 -1.49 -11.68 -20.65
CA CYS A 295 -1.87 -11.12 -21.94
C CYS A 295 -2.05 -9.61 -21.82
N TYR A 296 -1.52 -8.87 -22.80
CA TYR A 296 -1.80 -7.44 -22.93
C TYR A 296 -3.31 -7.21 -23.06
N THR A 297 -3.82 -6.19 -22.38
CA THR A 297 -5.22 -5.77 -22.47
C THR A 297 -5.35 -4.25 -22.39
N ASN A 298 -6.32 -3.71 -23.12
CA ASN A 298 -6.79 -2.33 -22.96
C ASN A 298 -8.12 -2.25 -22.21
N ASP A 299 -8.57 -3.40 -21.69
CA ASP A 299 -9.85 -3.56 -21.00
C ASP A 299 -9.63 -4.37 -19.72
N ILE A 300 -9.82 -3.68 -18.59
CA ILE A 300 -9.88 -4.24 -17.24
C ILE A 300 -11.32 -4.24 -16.70
N GLY A 301 -12.32 -3.91 -17.53
CA GLY A 301 -13.73 -3.85 -17.19
C GLY A 301 -14.11 -2.64 -16.32
N ASP A 302 -15.04 -2.85 -15.40
CA ASP A 302 -15.52 -1.85 -14.44
C ASP A 302 -14.51 -1.64 -13.27
N LEU A 303 -13.22 -1.61 -13.59
CA LEU A 303 -12.13 -1.41 -12.65
C LEU A 303 -11.38 -0.12 -12.94
N CYS A 304 -10.83 0.46 -11.90
CA CYS A 304 -9.79 1.47 -11.96
C CYS A 304 -8.64 1.11 -11.03
N ILE A 305 -7.42 1.48 -11.41
CA ILE A 305 -6.20 1.18 -10.66
C ILE A 305 -5.56 2.48 -10.18
N PHE A 306 -5.05 2.50 -8.96
CA PHE A 306 -4.36 3.64 -8.36
C PHE A 306 -2.90 3.30 -8.13
N LEU A 307 -2.01 4.12 -8.69
CA LEU A 307 -0.56 3.97 -8.63
C LEU A 307 0.08 5.18 -7.96
N SER A 308 0.91 4.92 -6.96
CA SER A 308 1.60 5.98 -6.21
C SER A 308 2.89 5.46 -5.60
N LYS A 309 3.46 6.16 -4.61
CA LYS A 309 4.55 5.64 -3.79
C LYS A 309 4.09 4.60 -2.75
N SER A 310 2.77 4.45 -2.54
CA SER A 310 2.17 3.35 -1.76
C SER A 310 1.91 2.12 -2.64
N GLU A 311 1.65 0.98 -1.99
CA GLU A 311 1.20 -0.25 -2.65
C GLU A 311 0.01 0.02 -3.60
N PRO A 312 0.11 -0.39 -4.88
CA PRO A 312 -0.98 -0.28 -5.84
C PRO A 312 -2.27 -0.94 -5.37
N PHE A 313 -3.40 -0.31 -5.65
CA PHE A 313 -4.70 -0.90 -5.37
C PHE A 313 -5.68 -0.72 -6.52
N CYS A 314 -6.67 -1.60 -6.57
CA CYS A 314 -7.69 -1.63 -7.60
C CYS A 314 -9.08 -1.54 -6.97
N LEU A 315 -9.92 -0.67 -7.53
CA LEU A 315 -11.30 -0.45 -7.08
C LEU A 315 -12.28 -0.73 -8.22
N LYS A 316 -13.51 -1.09 -7.85
CA LYS A 316 -14.63 -1.09 -8.78
C LYS A 316 -15.00 0.36 -9.10
N ALA A 317 -14.90 0.74 -10.37
CA ALA A 317 -14.98 2.12 -10.82
C ALA A 317 -16.39 2.71 -10.61
N SER A 318 -17.44 1.97 -11.01
CA SER A 318 -18.84 2.38 -10.80
C SER A 318 -19.19 2.63 -9.33
N SER A 319 -18.66 1.83 -8.41
CA SER A 319 -18.91 1.96 -6.97
C SER A 319 -18.26 3.20 -6.32
N HIS A 320 -17.29 3.83 -7.00
CA HIS A 320 -16.53 4.97 -6.46
C HIS A 320 -16.59 6.21 -7.37
N GLN A 321 -17.55 6.23 -8.32
CA GLN A 321 -17.71 7.32 -9.29
C GLN A 321 -16.39 7.63 -10.02
N LYS A 322 -15.71 6.59 -10.49
CA LYS A 322 -14.45 6.70 -11.23
C LYS A 322 -14.62 6.20 -12.67
N CYS A 323 -13.66 6.57 -13.51
CA CYS A 323 -13.64 6.12 -14.89
C CYS A 323 -13.32 4.62 -14.95
N GLN A 324 -14.14 3.86 -15.68
CA GLN A 324 -13.81 2.48 -16.02
C GLN A 324 -12.57 2.43 -16.91
N ASN A 325 -11.87 1.30 -16.94
CA ASN A 325 -10.71 1.12 -17.80
C ASN A 325 -9.66 2.23 -17.66
N SER A 326 -9.41 2.67 -16.43
CA SER A 326 -8.52 3.80 -16.17
C SER A 326 -7.51 3.52 -15.07
N ILE A 327 -6.36 4.18 -15.19
CA ILE A 327 -5.27 4.15 -14.24
C ILE A 327 -5.06 5.57 -13.73
N TYR A 328 -5.29 5.76 -12.44
CA TYR A 328 -4.95 6.97 -11.73
C TYR A 328 -3.51 6.84 -11.23
N PHE A 329 -2.68 7.83 -11.52
CA PHE A 329 -1.29 7.81 -11.08
C PHE A 329 -0.89 9.14 -10.46
N ILE A 330 -0.02 9.06 -9.47
CA ILE A 330 0.65 10.21 -8.87
C ILE A 330 2.11 9.88 -8.62
N ASP A 331 2.97 10.85 -8.91
CA ASP A 331 4.38 10.86 -8.56
C ASP A 331 4.76 12.27 -8.07
N LYS A 332 6.02 12.49 -7.69
CA LYS A 332 6.52 13.76 -7.15
C LYS A 332 6.20 14.98 -8.00
N SER A 333 6.13 14.85 -9.33
CA SER A 333 5.97 15.98 -10.25
C SER A 333 4.71 15.93 -11.12
N GLU A 334 4.01 14.81 -11.17
CA GLU A 334 2.91 14.57 -12.11
C GLU A 334 1.81 13.76 -11.44
N ARG A 335 0.56 14.20 -11.66
CA ARG A 335 -0.64 13.47 -11.27
C ARG A 335 -1.58 13.41 -12.46
N GLY A 336 -2.11 12.25 -12.77
CA GLY A 336 -2.96 12.10 -13.94
C GLY A 336 -3.84 10.87 -13.93
N ILE A 337 -4.56 10.75 -15.04
CA ILE A 337 -5.42 9.63 -15.39
C ILE A 337 -4.98 9.17 -16.77
N PHE A 338 -4.81 7.86 -16.91
CA PHE A 338 -4.57 7.18 -18.17
C PHE A 338 -5.76 6.28 -18.50
N THR A 339 -6.47 6.58 -19.57
CA THR A 339 -7.61 5.78 -20.05
C THR A 339 -7.12 4.74 -21.06
N LEU A 340 -7.28 3.45 -20.73
CA LEU A 340 -6.73 2.34 -21.50
C LEU A 340 -7.34 2.23 -22.90
N GLY A 341 -8.67 2.27 -22.99
CA GLY A 341 -9.39 2.09 -24.26
C GLY A 341 -9.07 3.15 -25.32
N GLY A 342 -8.77 4.38 -24.88
CA GLY A 342 -8.38 5.48 -25.77
C GLY A 342 -6.87 5.74 -25.82
N LYS A 343 -6.06 4.98 -25.07
CA LYS A 343 -4.63 5.25 -24.81
C LYS A 343 -4.36 6.74 -24.53
N CYS A 344 -5.24 7.37 -23.75
CA CYS A 344 -5.26 8.81 -23.56
C CYS A 344 -4.80 9.15 -22.15
N LYS A 345 -3.81 10.06 -22.05
CA LYS A 345 -3.30 10.60 -20.79
C LYS A 345 -3.82 12.02 -20.59
N THR A 346 -4.36 12.30 -19.41
CA THR A 346 -4.58 13.65 -18.91
C THR A 346 -3.86 13.81 -17.58
N SER A 347 -2.93 14.77 -17.49
CA SER A 347 -2.16 14.99 -16.27
C SER A 347 -1.93 16.46 -15.97
N ASN A 348 -1.73 16.73 -14.68
CA ASN A 348 -1.35 18.01 -14.11
C ASN A 348 0.01 17.88 -13.45
N PHE A 349 0.77 18.97 -13.46
CA PHE A 349 2.11 19.03 -12.92
C PHE A 349 2.14 19.96 -11.71
N SER A 350 2.64 19.44 -10.59
CA SER A 350 2.85 20.17 -9.34
C SER A 350 3.96 19.46 -8.57
N ASN A 351 4.50 20.10 -7.54
CA ASN A 351 5.40 19.44 -6.61
C ASN A 351 4.57 18.76 -5.50
N PHE A 352 4.50 17.43 -5.53
CA PHE A 352 3.79 16.62 -4.55
C PHE A 352 4.81 16.06 -3.55
N THR A 353 4.79 16.55 -2.31
CA THR A 353 5.74 16.16 -1.27
C THR A 353 5.50 14.73 -0.76
N ALA A 354 4.25 14.28 -0.78
CA ALA A 354 3.85 12.96 -0.31
C ALA A 354 2.92 12.28 -1.33
N PRO A 355 3.43 11.79 -2.48
CA PRO A 355 2.61 11.26 -3.58
C PRO A 355 2.04 9.87 -3.24
N TYR A 356 1.07 9.83 -2.32
CA TYR A 356 0.43 8.63 -1.81
C TYR A 356 -1.06 8.67 -2.06
N PHE A 357 -1.58 7.68 -2.79
CA PHE A 357 -3.01 7.37 -2.74
C PHE A 357 -3.32 6.54 -1.49
N ILE A 358 -4.37 6.94 -0.79
CA ILE A 358 -4.93 6.21 0.35
C ILE A 358 -6.26 5.60 -0.10
N PRO A 359 -6.41 4.26 -0.02
CA PRO A 359 -7.64 3.59 -0.40
C PRO A 359 -8.75 3.86 0.64
N PRO A 360 -10.04 3.74 0.25
CA PRO A 360 -11.14 3.93 1.18
C PRO A 360 -11.18 2.83 2.26
N GLN A 361 -11.78 3.13 3.41
CA GLN A 361 -11.84 2.18 4.54
C GLN A 361 -12.51 0.85 4.16
N SER A 362 -13.50 0.87 3.27
CA SER A 362 -14.16 -0.33 2.74
C SER A 362 -13.18 -1.28 2.05
N TYR A 363 -12.21 -0.74 1.32
CA TYR A 363 -11.15 -1.51 0.69
C TYR A 363 -10.25 -2.16 1.75
N LEU A 364 -9.81 -1.39 2.76
CA LEU A 364 -8.95 -1.86 3.85
C LEU A 364 -9.62 -2.97 4.69
N ASN A 365 -10.92 -2.84 4.96
CA ASN A 365 -11.71 -3.80 5.74
C ASN A 365 -11.92 -5.12 5.00
N ALA A 366 -12.08 -5.09 3.68
CA ALA A 366 -12.17 -6.31 2.87
C ALA A 366 -10.90 -7.18 2.96
N ASN A 367 -9.79 -6.62 3.47
CA ASN A 367 -8.61 -7.43 3.75
C ASN A 367 -8.76 -8.28 5.02
N ARG A 368 -9.49 -7.80 6.04
CA ARG A 368 -9.63 -8.46 7.36
C ARG A 368 -10.67 -9.58 7.37
N SER A 369 -11.72 -9.49 6.54
CA SER A 369 -12.89 -10.38 6.61
C SER A 369 -12.71 -11.80 6.05
N SER A 370 -11.50 -12.21 5.67
CA SER A 370 -11.23 -13.53 5.08
C SER A 370 -10.65 -14.57 6.03
N ASN A 371 -10.54 -14.28 7.33
CA ASN A 371 -10.24 -15.32 8.31
C ASN A 371 -11.54 -16.05 8.65
N PRO A 372 -11.73 -17.32 8.25
CA PRO A 372 -12.83 -18.11 8.79
C PRO A 372 -12.52 -18.31 10.27
N SER A 373 -13.15 -17.51 11.12
CA SER A 373 -13.23 -17.82 12.54
C SER A 373 -13.83 -19.22 12.66
N ASN A 374 -13.03 -20.18 13.10
CA ASN A 374 -13.53 -21.41 13.68
C ASN A 374 -14.46 -21.00 14.83
N SER A 375 -15.75 -21.06 14.58
CA SER A 375 -16.76 -21.05 15.63
C SER A 375 -16.68 -22.41 16.34
N PRO A 376 -16.73 -22.45 17.68
CA PRO A 376 -16.83 -23.70 18.43
C PRO A 376 -18.14 -24.45 18.15
#